data_AF-A0A7W0JI93-F1
#
_entry.id   AF-A0A7W0JI93-F1
#
_cell.length_a   1.000
_cell.length_b   1.000
_cell.length_c   1.000
_cell.angle_alpha   90.00
_cell.angle_beta   90.00
_cell.angle_gamma   90.00
#
_symmetry.space_group_name_H-M   'P 1'
#
loop_
_entity.id
_entity.type
_entity.pdbx_description
1 polymer ?
#
loop_
_entity_poly.entity_id
_entity_poly.type
_entity_poly.pdbx_seq_one_letter_code
_entity_poly.pdbx_strand_id
1 'polypeptide(L)' 'MAISPLLQIRAILRHQSSHGVSAAYQGVLLVGFGLWFSYGIASDNWAIIVPNAFAIVVSAVTIAVTRRFRVPVL' A
#
# COMPACT_ATOMS: atom_id res chain seq x y z
N MET A 1 11.04 -2.87 6.38
CA MET A 1 10.25 -2.37 5.21
C MET A 1 8.93 -1.69 5.59
N ALA A 2 8.38 -1.88 6.81
CA ALA A 2 7.06 -1.34 7.20
C ALA A 2 6.98 0.20 7.42
N ILE A 3 8.10 0.91 7.52
CA ILE A 3 8.11 2.36 7.81
C ILE A 3 7.90 3.20 6.54
N SER A 4 8.32 2.71 5.38
CA SER A 4 8.26 3.45 4.11
C SER A 4 6.84 3.92 3.73
N PRO A 5 5.78 3.08 3.82
CA PRO A 5 4.42 3.53 3.53
C PRO A 5 3.93 4.65 4.46
N LEU A 6 4.32 4.62 5.74
CA LEU A 6 3.99 5.68 6.70
C LEU A 6 4.64 7.01 6.33
N LEU A 7 5.87 6.98 5.80
CA LEU A 7 6.55 8.17 5.29
C LEU A 7 5.89 8.71 4.02
N GLN A 8 5.39 7.84 3.14
CA GLN A 8 4.64 8.26 1.96
C GLN A 8 3.31 8.94 2.33
N ILE A 9 2.57 8.37 3.30
CA ILE A 9 1.34 8.99 3.83
C ILE A 9 1.66 10.36 4.44
N ARG A 10 2.71 10.46 5.27
CA ARG A 10 3.14 11.74 5.86
C ARG A 10 3.52 12.78 4.79
N ALA A 11 4.18 12.36 3.71
CA ALA A 11 4.54 13.25 2.61
C ALA A 11 3.30 13.75 1.86
N ILE A 12 2.33 12.88 1.55
CA ILE A 12 1.06 13.29 0.91
C ILE A 12 0.32 14.31 1.80
N LEU A 13 0.22 14.03 3.11
CA LEU A 13 -0.45 14.93 4.05
C LEU A 13 0.27 16.28 4.20
N ARG A 14 1.61 16.30 4.21
CA ARG A 14 2.40 17.54 4.30
C ARG A 14 2.36 18.38 3.04
N HIS A 15 2.41 17.75 1.87
CA HIS A 15 2.46 18.45 0.59
C HIS A 15 1.09 18.67 -0.04
N GLN A 16 0.02 18.15 0.59
CA GLN A 16 -1.36 18.13 0.06
C GLN A 16 -1.45 17.68 -1.40
N SER A 17 -0.48 16.88 -1.84
CA SER A 17 -0.30 16.50 -3.23
C SER A 17 0.24 15.09 -3.28
N SER A 18 -0.35 14.29 -4.16
CA SER A 18 0.05 12.91 -4.39
C SER A 18 1.02 12.75 -5.56
N HIS A 19 1.58 13.84 -6.10
CA HIS A 19 2.45 13.80 -7.30
C HIS A 19 3.66 12.87 -7.15
N GLY A 20 4.21 12.74 -5.93
CA GLY A 20 5.35 11.86 -5.64
C GLY A 20 4.99 10.41 -5.30
N VAL A 21 3.70 10.04 -5.23
CA VAL A 21 3.27 8.70 -4.83
C VAL A 21 2.45 8.03 -5.93
N SER A 22 3.02 7.00 -6.54
CA SER A 22 2.38 6.26 -7.63
C SER A 22 1.32 5.29 -7.10
N ALA A 23 0.05 5.61 -7.33
CA ALA A 23 -1.06 4.70 -7.05
C ALA A 23 -0.94 3.38 -7.85
N ALA A 24 -0.37 3.44 -9.06
CA ALA A 24 -0.15 2.26 -9.89
C ALA A 24 0.89 1.32 -9.28
N TYR A 25 2.01 1.88 -8.79
CA TYR A 25 3.02 1.12 -8.06
C TYR A 25 2.43 0.44 -6.81
N GLN A 26 1.62 1.17 -6.05
CA GLN A 26 0.96 0.62 -4.87
C GLN A 26 -0.08 -0.45 -5.23
N GLY A 27 -0.70 -0.37 -6.40
CA GLY A 27 -1.54 -1.44 -6.95
C GLY A 27 -0.76 -2.72 -7.25
N VAL A 28 0.43 -2.62 -7.84
CA VAL A 28 1.30 -3.78 -8.08
C VAL A 28 1.71 -4.44 -6.76
N LEU A 29 2.10 -3.64 -5.76
CA LEU A 29 2.42 -4.15 -4.43
C LEU A 29 1.22 -4.84 -3.77
N LEU A 30 0.01 -4.27 -3.88
CA LEU A 30 -1.21 -4.87 -3.34
C LEU A 30 -1.46 -6.28 -3.94
N VAL A 31 -1.28 -6.44 -5.24
CA VAL A 31 -1.37 -7.76 -5.91
C VAL A 31 -0.30 -8.71 -5.37
N GLY A 32 0.95 -8.25 -5.26
CA GLY A 32 2.05 -9.04 -4.71
C GLY A 32 1.77 -9.52 -3.27
N PHE A 33 1.29 -8.64 -2.40
CA PHE A 33 0.92 -9.02 -1.03
C PHE A 33 -0.27 -9.99 -0.98
N GLY A 34 -1.25 -9.84 -1.89
CA GLY A 34 -2.34 -10.80 -2.04
C GLY A 34 -1.87 -12.20 -2.43
N LEU A 35 -0.91 -12.30 -3.35
CA LEU A 35 -0.29 -13.56 -3.73
C LEU A 35 0.48 -14.20 -2.57
N TRP A 36 1.32 -13.42 -1.88
CA TRP A 36 2.08 -13.92 -0.71
C TRP A 36 1.19 -14.31 0.46
N PHE A 37 0.11 -13.57 0.71
CA PHE A 37 -0.89 -13.92 1.72
C PHE A 37 -1.56 -15.26 1.37
N SER A 38 -1.99 -15.43 0.11
CA SER A 38 -2.60 -16.68 -0.37
C SER A 38 -1.63 -17.86 -0.27
N TYR A 39 -0.35 -17.64 -0.60
CA TYR A 39 0.71 -18.61 -0.40
C TYR A 39 0.92 -18.97 1.08
N GLY A 40 0.92 -17.97 1.96
CA GLY A 40 1.01 -18.18 3.41
C GLY A 40 -0.11 -19.06 3.94
N ILE A 41 -1.35 -18.85 3.49
CA ILE A 41 -2.50 -19.71 3.83
C ILE A 41 -2.29 -21.13 3.29
N ALA A 42 -1.90 -21.27 2.02
CA ALA A 42 -1.69 -22.58 1.40
C ALA A 42 -0.55 -23.39 2.05
N SER A 43 0.37 -22.71 2.76
CA SER A 43 1.52 -23.31 3.46
C SER A 43 1.36 -23.36 4.99
N ASP A 44 0.20 -22.95 5.52
CA ASP A 44 -0.09 -22.80 6.96
C ASP A 44 1.00 -22.01 7.72
N ASN A 45 1.60 -21.02 7.03
CA ASN A 45 2.75 -20.26 7.52
C ASN A 45 2.31 -18.89 8.04
N TRP A 46 2.05 -18.82 9.34
CA TRP A 46 1.65 -17.60 10.04
C TRP A 46 2.68 -16.45 9.94
N ALA A 47 3.97 -16.77 9.80
CA ALA A 47 5.02 -15.76 9.62
C ALA A 47 4.93 -15.04 8.26
N ILE A 48 4.25 -15.64 7.27
CA ILE A 48 3.95 -15.01 5.98
C ILE A 48 2.57 -14.34 6.02
N ILE A 49 1.57 -14.99 6.61
CA ILE A 49 0.18 -14.51 6.64
C ILE A 49 0.08 -13.14 7.31
N VAL A 50 0.57 -13.00 8.54
CA VAL A 50 0.40 -11.80 9.37
C VAL A 50 0.99 -10.53 8.72
N PRO A 51 2.27 -10.50 8.29
CA PRO A 51 2.83 -9.29 7.69
C PRO A 51 2.19 -8.94 6.34
N ASN A 52 1.80 -9.92 5.52
CA ASN A 52 1.17 -9.65 4.22
C ASN A 52 -0.27 -9.13 4.38
N ALA A 53 -1.02 -9.63 5.37
CA ALA A 53 -2.33 -9.07 5.72
C ALA A 53 -2.22 -7.59 6.10
N PHE A 54 -1.24 -7.25 6.95
CA PHE A 54 -0.99 -5.87 7.34
C PHE A 54 -0.56 -5.00 6.14
N ALA A 55 0.29 -5.53 5.26
CA ALA A 55 0.75 -4.84 4.06
C ALA A 55 -0.37 -4.57 3.05
N ILE A 56 -1.35 -5.48 2.93
CA ILE A 56 -2.57 -5.29 2.13
C ILE A 56 -3.36 -4.08 2.64
N VAL A 57 -3.63 -4.03 3.96
CA VAL A 57 -4.39 -2.92 4.58
C VAL A 57 -3.68 -1.59 4.36
N VAL A 58 -2.39 -1.51 4.66
CA VAL A 58 -1.60 -0.28 4.50
C VAL A 58 -1.55 0.18 3.04
N SER A 59 -1.39 -0.76 2.10
CA SER A 59 -1.38 -0.45 0.67
C SER A 59 -2.73 0.06 0.18
N ALA A 60 -3.83 -0.56 0.62
CA ALA A 60 -5.19 -0.13 0.29
C ALA A 60 -5.48 1.28 0.82
N VAL A 61 -5.12 1.56 2.08
CA VAL A 61 -5.25 2.90 2.67
C VAL A 61 -4.40 3.92 1.91
N THR A 62 -3.17 3.57 1.53
CA THR A 62 -2.30 4.45 0.75
C THR A 62 -2.93 4.79 -0.60
N ILE A 63 -3.45 3.80 -1.33
CA ILE A 63 -4.14 4.03 -2.63
C ILE A 63 -5.34 4.95 -2.43
N ALA A 64 -6.16 4.71 -1.41
CA ALA A 64 -7.34 5.53 -1.12
C ALA A 64 -6.97 6.99 -0.84
N VAL A 65 -5.94 7.22 -0.01
CA VAL A 65 -5.42 8.56 0.28
C VAL A 65 -4.83 9.21 -0.97
N THR A 66 -3.98 8.51 -1.71
CA THR A 66 -3.39 9.00 -2.97
C THR A 66 -4.48 9.43 -3.95
N ARG A 67 -5.56 8.65 -4.10
CA ARG A 67 -6.69 9.01 -4.98
C ARG A 67 -7.46 10.23 -4.49
N ARG A 68 -7.65 10.38 -3.17
CA ARG A 68 -8.36 11.52 -2.58
C ARG A 68 -7.62 12.86 -2.75
N PHE A 69 -6.29 12.84 -2.73
CA PHE A 69 -5.44 14.03 -2.89
C PHE A 69 -4.91 14.23 -4.32
N ARG A 70 -5.43 13.48 -5.29
CA ARG A 70 -5.10 13.67 -6.70
C ARG A 70 -6.02 14.73 -7.29
N VAL A 71 -5.53 15.95 -7.44
CA VAL A 71 -6.24 17.02 -8.15
C VAL A 71 -6.38 16.62 -9.62
N PRO A 72 -7.57 16.72 -10.25
CA PRO A 72 -7.71 16.49 -11.68
C PRO A 72 -6.87 17.53 -12.42
N VAL A 73 -5.90 17.07 -13.22
CA VAL A 73 -5.19 17.92 -14.17
C VAL A 73 -6.19 18.18 -15.30
N LEU A 74 -6.81 19.37 -15.28
CA LEU A 74 -7.55 19.95 -16.42
C LEU A 74 -6.56 20.45 -17.47
#